data_AF-A0A1F8P3U6-F1
#
_entry.id   AF-A0A1F8P3U6-F1
#
_cell.length_a   1.000
_cell.length_b   1.000
_cell.length_c   1.000
_cell.angle_alpha   90.00
_cell.angle_beta   90.00
_cell.angle_gamma   90.00
#
_symmetry.space_group_name_H-M   'P 1'
#
loop_
_entity.id
_entity.type
_entity.pdbx_description
1 polymer ?
#
loop_
_entity_poly.entity_id
_entity_poly.type
_entity_poly.pdbx_seq_one_letter_code
_entity_poly.pdbx_strand_id
1 'polypeptide(L)'
;MSFKVDITKVFTLILIHDLCEIYAGDTFAYRTEHKDHEREQEATEKLVALLLPDLEIALLNDWKEFTFGSSPEARSARALDRMQALAQTVMSSGRTWKEQGVTEALSWELNREVLNLDPVVTEIFERLYQRAAEENLWSS
;
A
#
# COMPACT_ATOMS: atom_id res chain seq x y z
N MET A 1 2.03 -16.39 5.97
CA MET A 1 3.20 -16.17 5.10
C MET A 1 4.02 -17.43 5.03
N SER A 2 3.95 -18.09 3.88
CA SER A 2 4.62 -19.34 3.51
C SER A 2 6.11 -19.18 3.22
N PHE A 3 6.61 -17.94 3.23
CA PHE A 3 8.02 -17.59 3.03
C PHE A 3 8.60 -16.92 4.28
N LYS A 4 9.89 -17.17 4.53
CA LYS A 4 10.64 -16.59 5.65
C LYS A 4 10.96 -15.14 5.31
N VAL A 5 10.60 -14.22 6.22
CA VAL A 5 10.89 -12.79 6.12
C VAL A 5 11.61 -12.29 7.36
N ASP A 6 12.44 -11.27 7.20
CA ASP A 6 12.90 -10.46 8.32
C ASP A 6 11.80 -9.48 8.74
N ILE A 7 11.16 -9.77 9.88
CA ILE A 7 10.08 -8.93 10.42
C ILE A 7 10.58 -7.51 10.75
N THR A 8 11.82 -7.36 11.22
CA THR A 8 12.39 -6.04 11.50
C THR A 8 12.47 -5.22 10.21
N LYS A 9 12.91 -5.84 9.12
CA LYS A 9 12.94 -5.19 7.80
C LYS A 9 11.54 -4.85 7.30
N VAL A 10 10.55 -5.74 7.45
CA VAL A 10 9.15 -5.46 7.08
C VAL A 10 8.63 -4.22 7.82
N PHE A 11 8.88 -4.12 9.13
CA PHE A 11 8.49 -2.95 9.92
C PHE A 11 9.20 -1.68 9.46
N THR A 12 10.51 -1.75 9.17
CA THR A 12 11.24 -0.60 8.61
C THR A 12 10.57 -0.10 7.34
N LEU A 13 10.27 -0.99 6.38
CA LEU A 13 9.63 -0.63 5.12
C LEU A 13 8.24 0.01 5.35
N ILE A 14 7.43 -0.54 6.25
CA ILE A 14 6.12 0.05 6.62
C ILE A 14 6.28 1.43 7.25
N LEU A 15 7.29 1.66 8.10
CA LEU A 15 7.47 2.96 8.74
C LEU A 15 7.91 4.06 7.78
N ILE A 16 8.57 3.69 6.67
CA ILE A 16 9.17 4.67 5.77
C ILE A 16 8.39 4.91 4.47
N HIS A 17 7.51 3.98 4.05
CA HIS A 17 6.94 4.00 2.69
C HIS A 17 6.26 5.32 2.31
N ASP A 18 5.45 5.88 3.21
CA ASP A 18 4.70 7.13 2.95
C ASP A 18 5.41 8.39 3.49
N LEU A 19 6.66 8.31 3.94
CA LEU A 19 7.36 9.53 4.41
C LEU A 19 7.51 10.58 3.29
N CYS A 20 7.57 10.15 2.03
CA CYS A 20 7.60 11.06 0.89
C CYS A 20 6.34 11.92 0.78
N GLU A 21 5.20 11.49 1.33
CA GLU A 21 3.94 12.25 1.32
C GLU A 21 4.00 13.56 2.11
N ILE A 22 5.02 13.74 2.98
CA ILE A 22 5.29 15.05 3.61
C ILE A 22 5.48 16.15 2.56
N TYR A 23 6.10 15.82 1.43
CA TYR A 23 6.32 16.76 0.32
C TYR A 23 5.44 16.46 -0.89
N ALA A 24 5.19 15.18 -1.19
CA ALA A 24 4.36 14.77 -2.30
C ALA A 24 2.87 14.95 -2.02
N GLY A 25 2.41 14.92 -0.76
CA GLY A 25 0.99 14.77 -0.43
C GLY A 25 0.46 13.37 -0.75
N ASP A 26 -0.62 12.98 -0.07
CA ASP A 26 -1.31 11.69 -0.28
C ASP A 26 -2.05 11.66 -1.65
N THR A 27 -1.86 10.58 -2.39
CA THR A 27 -2.54 10.33 -3.66
C THR A 27 -3.51 9.16 -3.52
N PHE A 28 -4.79 9.46 -3.66
CA PHE A 28 -5.84 8.43 -3.58
C PHE A 28 -5.60 7.26 -4.54
N ALA A 29 -5.50 6.05 -3.96
CA ALA A 29 -5.06 4.82 -4.62
C ALA A 29 -5.86 4.35 -5.86
N TYR A 30 -7.03 4.95 -6.14
CA TYR A 30 -7.89 4.61 -7.27
C TYR A 30 -7.90 5.67 -8.38
N ARG A 31 -7.11 6.74 -8.27
CA ARG A 31 -7.02 7.76 -9.33
C ARG A 31 -6.30 7.18 -10.55
N THR A 32 -6.87 7.40 -11.73
CA THR A 32 -6.30 6.98 -13.02
C THR A 32 -4.99 7.67 -13.38
N GLU A 33 -4.60 8.72 -12.64
CA GLU A 33 -3.35 9.47 -12.81
C GLU A 33 -2.15 8.83 -12.10
N HIS A 34 -2.27 7.57 -11.62
CA HIS A 34 -1.16 6.84 -11.02
C HIS A 34 0.00 6.66 -12.01
N LYS A 35 0.95 7.61 -11.94
CA LYS A 35 2.34 7.49 -12.38
C LYS A 35 3.20 8.69 -12.00
N ASP A 36 2.94 9.33 -10.85
CA ASP A 36 3.82 10.40 -10.37
C ASP A 36 5.01 9.84 -9.56
N HIS A 37 5.58 8.72 -10.03
CA HIS A 37 6.79 8.14 -9.44
C HIS A 37 7.94 9.15 -9.44
N GLU A 38 7.96 10.07 -10.41
CA GLU A 38 8.91 11.18 -10.46
C GLU A 38 8.69 12.14 -9.28
N ARG A 39 7.45 12.55 -9.00
CA ARG A 39 7.12 13.39 -7.84
C ARG A 39 7.42 12.72 -6.51
N GLU A 40 7.04 11.44 -6.35
CA GLU A 40 7.33 10.69 -5.13
C GLU A 40 8.84 10.49 -4.93
N GLN A 41 9.58 10.26 -6.03
CA GLN A 41 11.04 10.17 -5.98
C GLN A 41 11.66 11.51 -5.61
N GLU A 42 11.27 12.62 -6.24
CA GLU A 42 11.76 13.97 -5.89
C GLU A 42 11.46 14.32 -4.43
N ALA A 43 10.26 13.97 -3.95
CA ALA A 43 9.86 14.15 -2.57
C ALA A 43 10.70 13.31 -1.60
N THR A 44 10.98 12.05 -1.97
CA THR A 44 11.84 11.16 -1.19
C THR A 44 13.26 11.69 -1.13
N GLU A 45 13.85 12.05 -2.27
CA GLU A 45 15.20 12.63 -2.38
C GLU A 45 15.32 13.90 -1.54
N LYS A 46 14.32 14.78 -1.60
CA LYS A 46 14.27 15.99 -0.77
C LYS A 46 14.19 15.70 0.72
N LEU A 47 13.43 14.68 1.12
CA LEU A 47 13.32 14.26 2.52
C LEU A 47 14.63 13.69 3.03
N VAL A 48 15.24 12.76 2.31
CA VAL A 48 16.42 12.05 2.78
C VAL A 48 17.69 12.90 2.76
N ALA A 49 17.74 13.96 1.92
CA ALA A 49 18.83 14.93 1.88
C ALA A 49 19.02 15.72 3.19
N LEU A 50 18.06 15.63 4.13
CA LEU A 50 18.17 16.22 5.47
C LEU A 50 18.93 15.32 6.46
N LEU A 51 19.23 14.08 6.08
CA LEU A 51 19.81 13.06 6.94
C LEU A 51 21.34 13.00 6.81
N LEU A 52 21.98 12.16 7.64
CA LEU A 52 23.38 11.82 7.46
C LEU A 52 23.56 10.97 6.18
N PRO A 53 24.71 11.06 5.49
CA PRO A 53 24.89 10.43 4.17
C PRO A 53 24.63 8.91 4.12
N ASP A 54 24.95 8.20 5.21
CA ASP A 54 24.69 6.77 5.33
C ASP A 54 23.20 6.45 5.46
N LEU A 55 22.46 7.26 6.25
CA LEU A 55 21.02 7.16 6.40
C LEU A 55 20.27 7.58 5.13
N GLU A 56 20.77 8.59 4.42
CA GLU A 56 20.19 9.04 3.15
C GLU A 56 20.12 7.87 2.15
N ILE A 57 21.25 7.21 1.93
CA ILE A 57 21.37 6.08 1.01
C ILE A 57 20.51 4.91 1.49
N ALA A 58 20.53 4.61 2.79
CA ALA A 58 19.75 3.51 3.35
C ALA A 58 18.24 3.72 3.16
N LEU A 59 17.69 4.88 3.54
CA LEU A 59 16.26 5.16 3.39
C LEU A 59 15.83 5.22 1.94
N LEU A 60 16.64 5.80 1.05
CA LEU A 60 16.31 5.85 -0.38
C LEU A 60 16.24 4.45 -0.99
N ASN A 61 17.15 3.55 -0.60
CA ASN A 61 17.13 2.17 -1.05
C ASN A 61 15.93 1.41 -0.50
N ASP A 62 15.63 1.59 0.78
CA ASP A 62 14.48 0.95 1.44
C ASP A 62 13.16 1.43 0.84
N TRP A 63 13.04 2.73 0.55
CA TRP A 63 11.86 3.29 -0.11
C TRP A 63 11.69 2.69 -1.51
N LYS A 64 12.76 2.65 -2.32
CA LYS A 64 12.74 1.99 -3.63
C LYS A 64 12.37 0.51 -3.53
N GLU A 65 12.91 -0.20 -2.53
CA GLU A 65 12.61 -1.60 -2.28
C GLU A 65 11.11 -1.82 -2.06
N PHE A 66 10.48 -0.98 -1.21
CA PHE A 66 9.03 -0.98 -1.01
C PHE A 66 8.29 -0.64 -2.31
N THR A 67 8.59 0.50 -2.94
CA THR A 67 7.91 1.01 -4.14
C THR A 67 7.90 0.01 -5.29
N PHE A 68 8.99 -0.76 -5.46
CA PHE A 68 9.09 -1.78 -6.51
C PHE A 68 8.74 -3.20 -6.05
N GLY A 69 8.50 -3.45 -4.76
CA GLY A 69 8.16 -4.79 -4.26
C GLY A 69 9.27 -5.82 -4.51
N SER A 70 10.53 -5.39 -4.53
CA SER A 70 11.65 -6.19 -5.06
C SER A 70 12.11 -7.33 -4.14
N SER A 71 11.74 -7.30 -2.86
CA SER A 71 12.06 -8.32 -1.85
C SER A 71 10.81 -9.00 -1.27
N PRO A 72 10.96 -10.20 -0.66
CA PRO A 72 9.88 -10.81 0.12
C PRO A 72 9.35 -9.88 1.23
N GLU A 73 10.23 -9.13 1.89
CA GLU A 73 9.91 -8.15 2.91
C GLU A 73 9.05 -7.01 2.35
N ALA A 74 9.43 -6.44 1.21
CA ALA A 74 8.67 -5.38 0.54
C ALA A 74 7.29 -5.86 0.06
N ARG A 75 7.21 -7.06 -0.52
CA ARG A 75 5.92 -7.65 -0.89
C ARG A 75 5.03 -7.88 0.33
N SER A 76 5.62 -8.29 1.46
CA SER A 76 4.89 -8.45 2.72
C SER A 76 4.39 -7.13 3.28
N ALA A 77 5.23 -6.10 3.27
CA ALA A 77 4.88 -4.76 3.70
C ALA A 77 3.73 -4.18 2.86
N ARG A 78 3.79 -4.31 1.52
CA ARG A 78 2.71 -3.91 0.61
C ARG A 78 1.41 -4.66 0.84
N ALA A 79 1.48 -5.97 1.10
CA ALA A 79 0.29 -6.73 1.43
C ALA A 79 -0.35 -6.24 2.73
N LEU A 80 0.47 -5.94 3.76
CA LEU A 80 -0.01 -5.39 5.03
C LEU A 80 -0.66 -4.01 4.86
N ASP A 81 -0.03 -3.12 4.09
CA ASP A 81 -0.57 -1.81 3.74
C ASP A 81 -1.94 -1.92 3.05
N ARG A 82 -2.02 -2.71 1.98
CA ARG A 82 -3.29 -2.92 1.24
C ARG A 82 -4.38 -3.59 2.08
N MET A 83 -4.03 -4.55 2.93
CA MET A 83 -4.98 -5.17 3.86
C MET A 83 -5.54 -4.15 4.84
N GLN A 84 -4.69 -3.28 5.38
CA GLN A 84 -5.10 -2.23 6.30
C GLN A 84 -6.05 -1.25 5.62
N ALA A 85 -5.74 -0.79 4.40
CA ALA A 85 -6.56 0.16 3.66
C ALA A 85 -7.95 -0.42 3.32
N LEU A 86 -7.99 -1.69 2.89
CA LEU A 86 -9.25 -2.39 2.65
C LEU A 86 -10.06 -2.55 3.93
N ALA A 87 -9.43 -3.02 5.02
CA ALA A 87 -10.09 -3.21 6.30
C ALA A 87 -10.69 -1.91 6.84
N GLN A 88 -9.96 -0.80 6.77
CA GLN A 88 -10.47 0.52 7.16
C GLN A 88 -11.68 0.95 6.33
N THR A 89 -11.64 0.70 5.01
CA THR A 89 -12.75 1.05 4.12
C THR A 89 -14.00 0.24 4.45
N VAL A 90 -13.86 -1.06 4.67
CA VAL A 90 -14.98 -1.93 5.06
C VAL A 90 -15.53 -1.55 6.44
N MET A 91 -14.66 -1.31 7.42
CA MET A 91 -15.06 -0.93 8.78
C MET A 91 -15.70 0.47 8.84
N SER A 92 -15.46 1.33 7.85
CA SER A 92 -16.10 2.64 7.70
C SER A 92 -17.34 2.61 6.78
N SER A 93 -17.93 1.42 6.59
CA SER A 93 -19.14 1.21 5.77
C SER A 93 -18.98 1.68 4.32
N GLY A 94 -17.77 1.54 3.76
CA GLY A 94 -17.50 1.85 2.35
C GLY A 94 -17.58 3.34 2.03
N ARG A 95 -17.49 4.24 3.03
CA ARG A 95 -17.66 5.69 2.84
C ARG A 95 -16.80 6.22 1.71
N THR A 96 -15.49 5.96 1.77
CA THR A 96 -14.53 6.43 0.77
C THR A 96 -14.82 5.87 -0.62
N TRP A 97 -15.25 4.59 -0.73
CA TRP A 97 -15.63 4.02 -2.02
C TRP A 97 -16.84 4.71 -2.62
N LYS A 98 -17.88 4.99 -1.83
CA LYS A 98 -19.08 5.67 -2.30
C LYS A 98 -18.81 7.12 -2.71
N GLU A 99 -18.03 7.84 -1.90
CA GLU A 99 -17.65 9.24 -2.19
C GLU A 99 -16.80 9.36 -3.46
N GLN A 100 -15.94 8.37 -3.73
CA GLN A 100 -15.00 8.39 -4.85
C GLN A 100 -15.44 7.53 -6.05
N GLY A 101 -16.66 6.97 -6.03
CA GLY A 101 -17.18 6.16 -7.13
C GLY A 101 -16.44 4.85 -7.38
N VAL A 102 -15.83 4.26 -6.35
CA VAL A 102 -15.05 3.01 -6.48
C VAL A 102 -15.99 1.81 -6.56
N THR A 103 -15.84 1.04 -7.63
CA THR A 103 -16.57 -0.21 -7.88
C THR A 103 -15.81 -1.40 -7.30
N GLU A 104 -16.51 -2.53 -7.14
CA GLU A 104 -15.90 -3.81 -6.75
C GLU A 104 -14.76 -4.19 -7.69
N ALA A 105 -14.98 -4.14 -9.00
CA ALA A 105 -13.98 -4.49 -10.00
C ALA A 105 -12.72 -3.62 -9.89
N LEU A 106 -12.89 -2.31 -9.64
CA LEU A 106 -11.77 -1.39 -9.45
C LEU A 106 -11.00 -1.69 -8.16
N SER A 107 -11.72 -1.99 -7.07
CA SER A 107 -11.09 -2.42 -5.81
C SER A 107 -10.29 -3.71 -5.96
N TRP A 108 -10.86 -4.69 -6.66
CA TRP A 108 -10.21 -5.98 -6.88
C TRP A 108 -8.96 -5.86 -7.75
N GLU A 109 -9.03 -5.12 -8.85
CA GLU A 109 -7.89 -4.96 -9.76
C GLU A 109 -6.70 -4.27 -9.07
N LEU A 110 -6.96 -3.24 -8.23
CA LEU A 110 -5.91 -2.58 -7.46
C LEU A 110 -5.17 -3.55 -6.53
N ASN A 111 -5.87 -4.49 -5.91
CA ASN A 111 -5.32 -5.41 -4.91
C ASN A 111 -4.84 -6.75 -5.49
N ARG A 112 -4.97 -6.95 -6.80
CA ARG A 112 -4.69 -8.22 -7.47
C ARG A 112 -3.27 -8.75 -7.25
N GLU A 113 -2.29 -7.86 -7.20
CA GLU A 113 -0.88 -8.24 -6.98
C GLU A 113 -0.69 -8.86 -5.60
N VAL A 114 -1.24 -8.24 -4.55
CA VAL A 114 -1.05 -8.69 -3.16
C VAL A 114 -1.94 -9.89 -2.81
N LEU A 115 -3.10 -10.02 -3.46
CA LEU A 115 -4.03 -11.14 -3.29
C LEU A 115 -3.39 -12.49 -3.57
N ASN A 116 -2.42 -12.56 -4.47
CA ASN A 116 -1.77 -13.81 -4.88
C ASN A 116 -0.47 -14.11 -4.11
N LEU A 117 -0.13 -13.29 -3.11
CA LEU A 117 1.15 -13.39 -2.41
C LEU A 117 1.21 -14.58 -1.44
N ASP A 118 0.16 -14.79 -0.66
CA ASP A 118 0.09 -15.82 0.37
C ASP A 118 -1.36 -16.22 0.64
N PRO A 119 -1.68 -17.52 0.84
CA PRO A 119 -3.05 -17.96 1.06
C PRO A 119 -3.75 -17.29 2.24
N VAL A 120 -3.02 -16.94 3.30
CA VAL A 120 -3.59 -16.25 4.47
C VAL A 120 -3.98 -14.81 4.11
N VAL A 121 -3.17 -14.14 3.28
CA VAL A 121 -3.49 -12.80 2.78
C VAL A 121 -4.74 -12.89 1.90
N THR A 122 -4.79 -13.85 0.96
CA THR A 122 -5.96 -14.09 0.10
C THR A 122 -7.23 -14.27 0.93
N GLU A 123 -7.20 -15.14 1.95
CA GLU A 123 -8.36 -15.41 2.80
C GLU A 123 -8.87 -14.14 3.53
N ILE A 124 -7.97 -13.29 4.02
CA ILE A 124 -8.35 -12.04 4.70
C ILE A 124 -9.06 -11.10 3.74
N PHE A 125 -8.52 -10.90 2.53
CA PHE A 125 -9.15 -10.05 1.52
C PHE A 125 -10.52 -10.61 1.10
N GLU A 126 -10.63 -11.91 0.84
CA GLU A 126 -11.90 -12.55 0.47
C GLU A 126 -12.96 -12.35 1.55
N ARG A 127 -12.61 -12.50 2.84
CA ARG A 127 -13.53 -12.23 3.95
C ARG A 127 -13.98 -10.77 4.01
N LEU A 128 -13.07 -9.83 3.78
CA LEU A 128 -13.40 -8.40 3.76
C LEU A 128 -14.31 -8.05 2.57
N TYR A 129 -14.04 -8.62 1.40
CA TYR A 129 -14.86 -8.40 0.21
C TYR A 129 -16.23 -9.08 0.29
N GLN A 130 -16.31 -10.28 0.88
CA GLN A 130 -17.59 -10.91 1.17
C GLN A 130 -18.45 -10.01 2.06
N ARG A 131 -17.88 -9.49 3.14
CA ARG A 131 -18.58 -8.54 4.01
C ARG A 131 -19.03 -7.28 3.27
N ALA A 132 -18.16 -6.74 2.40
CA ALA A 132 -18.50 -5.58 1.59
C ALA A 132 -19.68 -5.82 0.64
N ALA A 133 -19.80 -7.04 0.11
CA ALA A 133 -20.93 -7.45 -0.74
C ALA A 133 -22.21 -7.61 0.08
N GLU A 134 -22.15 -8.29 1.22
CA GLU A 134 -23.30 -8.48 2.13
C GLU A 134 -23.88 -7.14 2.62
N GLU A 135 -23.02 -6.14 2.86
CA GLU A 135 -23.41 -4.81 3.35
C GLU A 135 -23.61 -3.76 2.24
N ASN A 136 -23.42 -4.12 0.96
CA ASN A 136 -23.52 -3.22 -0.20
C ASN A 136 -22.66 -1.93 -0.04
N LEU A 137 -21.36 -2.12 0.13
CA LEU A 137 -20.41 -1.06 0.50
C LEU A 137 -19.80 -0.30 -0.68
N TRP A 138 -19.82 -0.86 -1.90
CA TRP A 138 -19.28 -0.17 -3.08
C TRP A 138 -20.21 0.90 -3.64
N SER A 139 -19.67 1.70 -4.56
CA SER A 139 -20.47 2.56 -5.42
C SER A 139 -21.28 1.72 -6.41
N SER A 140 -22.50 2.18 -6.69
CA SER A 140 -23.44 1.58 -7.67
C SER A 140 -22.91 1.65 -9.11
#